data_AF-A0A2M7R7B0-F1
#
_entry.id   AF-A0A2M7R7B0-F1
#
_cell.length_a   1.000
_cell.length_b   1.000
_cell.length_c   1.000
_cell.angle_alpha   90.00
_cell.angle_beta   90.00
_cell.angle_gamma   90.00
#
_symmetry.space_group_name_H-M   'P 1'
#
loop_
_entity.id
_entity.type
_entity.pdbx_description
1 polymer ?
#
loop_
_entity_poly.entity_id
_entity_poly.type
_entity_poly.pdbx_seq_one_letter_code
_entity_poly.pdbx_strand_id
1 'polypeptide(L)'
;MRKRKFLIIETLVIILAAFFFGGLLVREADAYIEPTVIYSGINDPRDLVINNNGDIFYVDYEMGNLAMLRGGTTQIPLMYNLQDPAGLAFDSNWNLYYTERGAGTLKRITASALDGSHAISPGEITTILTGLSNPADVTASSTKVYFAENIEAGTIKYY
;
A
#
# COMPACT_ATOMS: atom_id res chain seq x y z
N MET A 1 -7.58 17.55 -71.38
CA MET A 1 -7.80 18.78 -70.58
C MET A 1 -8.83 18.52 -69.48
N ARG A 2 -8.41 18.28 -68.23
CA ARG A 2 -9.16 18.61 -67.01
C ARG A 2 -8.21 18.48 -65.80
N LYS A 3 -7.74 19.61 -65.29
CA LYS A 3 -7.17 19.71 -63.95
C LYS A 3 -8.32 19.60 -62.96
N ARG A 4 -8.11 18.94 -61.82
CA ARG A 4 -8.59 19.38 -60.50
C ARG A 4 -7.73 18.74 -59.41
N LYS A 5 -7.07 19.62 -58.67
CA LYS A 5 -6.38 19.40 -57.39
C LYS A 5 -7.40 18.87 -56.35
N PHE A 6 -6.97 18.11 -55.36
CA PHE A 6 -7.10 18.49 -53.94
C PHE A 6 -6.26 17.57 -53.04
N LEU A 7 -5.65 18.23 -52.07
CA LEU A 7 -4.67 17.80 -51.08
C LEU A 7 -5.41 17.46 -49.78
N ILE A 8 -5.21 16.29 -49.17
CA ILE A 8 -5.43 16.00 -47.74
C ILE A 8 -4.31 15.03 -47.33
N ILE A 9 -3.16 15.55 -46.91
CA ILE A 9 -2.71 15.72 -45.51
C ILE A 9 -2.02 14.45 -44.99
N GLU A 10 -0.69 14.57 -44.92
CA GLU A 10 0.29 13.96 -44.02
C GLU A 10 -0.20 12.87 -43.07
N THR A 11 0.38 11.68 -43.14
CA THR A 11 1.09 10.97 -42.04
C THR A 11 1.55 9.60 -42.56
N LEU A 12 2.60 9.55 -43.39
CA LEU A 12 3.25 8.27 -43.73
C LEU A 12 4.69 8.49 -44.25
N VAL A 13 5.61 8.99 -43.41
CA VAL A 13 7.02 9.16 -43.82
C VAL A 13 8.02 8.41 -42.92
N ILE A 14 7.63 7.78 -41.80
CA ILE A 14 8.63 7.24 -40.85
C ILE A 14 8.80 5.70 -40.93
N ILE A 15 8.54 5.04 -42.06
CA ILE A 15 8.84 3.58 -42.21
C ILE A 15 9.91 3.28 -43.26
N LEU A 16 10.48 4.28 -43.95
CA LEU A 16 11.43 4.04 -45.05
C LEU A 16 12.85 4.56 -44.82
N ALA A 17 13.38 4.36 -43.61
CA ALA A 17 14.81 4.57 -43.31
C ALA A 17 15.39 3.45 -42.40
N ALA A 18 14.87 2.23 -42.51
CA ALA A 18 15.66 1.07 -42.11
C ALA A 18 16.76 0.87 -43.19
N PHE A 19 17.98 0.57 -42.73
CA PHE A 19 19.16 0.13 -43.50
C PHE A 19 20.13 1.21 -43.98
N PHE A 20 20.84 1.87 -43.05
CA PHE A 20 22.24 2.26 -43.27
C PHE A 20 23.09 1.94 -42.02
N PHE A 21 23.94 0.91 -42.17
CA PHE A 21 25.13 0.53 -41.40
C PHE A 21 25.04 0.37 -39.87
N GLY A 22 25.21 -0.89 -39.44
CA GLY A 22 25.93 -1.22 -38.20
C GLY A 22 25.09 -1.25 -36.93
N GLY A 23 24.47 -2.41 -36.66
CA GLY A 23 24.10 -2.85 -35.31
C GLY A 23 23.10 -1.97 -34.55
N LEU A 24 21.81 -2.31 -34.63
CA LEU A 24 20.91 -1.98 -33.54
C LEU A 24 19.84 -3.07 -33.42
N LEU A 25 20.11 -4.00 -32.50
CA LEU A 25 19.10 -4.76 -31.80
C LEU A 25 18.04 -3.77 -31.30
N VAL A 26 16.82 -3.82 -31.83
CA VAL A 26 15.70 -3.25 -31.07
C VAL A 26 15.38 -4.29 -30.00
N ARG A 27 16.07 -4.10 -28.87
CA ARG A 27 15.81 -4.71 -27.57
C ARG A 27 14.33 -4.53 -27.25
N GLU A 28 13.68 -5.58 -26.75
CA GLU A 28 12.33 -5.48 -26.19
C GLU A 28 12.26 -4.27 -25.26
N ALA A 29 11.37 -3.33 -25.57
CA ALA A 29 11.08 -2.23 -24.67
C ALA A 29 10.23 -2.81 -23.56
N ASP A 30 10.83 -2.99 -22.38
CA ASP A 30 10.06 -3.25 -21.16
C ASP A 30 8.98 -2.17 -21.07
N ALA A 31 7.71 -2.58 -21.05
CA ALA A 31 6.59 -1.63 -21.00
C ALA A 31 6.73 -0.80 -19.73
N TYR A 32 6.95 0.50 -19.89
CA TYR A 32 6.97 1.43 -18.76
C TYR A 32 5.53 1.59 -18.26
N ILE A 33 5.23 1.04 -17.09
CA ILE A 33 3.92 1.15 -16.43
C ILE A 33 3.95 2.39 -15.54
N GLU A 34 3.22 3.42 -15.93
CA GLU A 34 3.05 4.62 -15.12
C GLU A 34 2.19 4.31 -13.88
N PRO A 35 2.64 4.67 -12.66
CA PRO A 35 1.84 4.53 -11.46
C PRO A 35 0.53 5.34 -11.56
N THR A 36 -0.58 4.75 -11.13
CA THR A 36 -1.87 5.45 -11.00
C THR A 36 -2.11 5.85 -9.56
N VAL A 37 -2.44 7.13 -9.33
CA VAL A 37 -2.88 7.62 -8.01
C VAL A 37 -4.36 7.27 -7.82
N ILE A 38 -4.65 6.38 -6.88
CA ILE A 38 -6.03 5.95 -6.57
C ILE A 38 -6.65 6.70 -5.38
N TYR A 39 -5.80 7.28 -4.53
CA TYR A 39 -6.20 8.06 -3.37
C TYR A 39 -5.07 9.03 -2.98
N SER A 40 -5.41 10.20 -2.44
CA SER A 40 -4.46 11.26 -2.06
C SER A 40 -4.92 11.97 -0.79
N GLY A 41 -4.03 12.71 -0.14
CA GLY A 41 -4.34 13.45 1.09
C GLY A 41 -4.05 12.68 2.38
N ILE A 42 -3.22 11.63 2.31
CA ILE A 42 -2.61 10.99 3.48
C ILE A 42 -1.35 11.79 3.84
N ASN A 43 -1.19 12.16 5.11
CA ASN A 43 -0.16 13.14 5.53
C ASN A 43 1.22 12.47 5.63
N ASP A 44 1.33 11.36 6.36
CA ASP A 44 2.55 10.53 6.39
C ASP A 44 2.16 9.04 6.27
N PRO A 45 1.94 8.52 5.05
CA PRO A 45 1.61 7.11 4.85
C PRO A 45 2.82 6.23 5.20
N ARG A 46 2.70 5.38 6.23
CA ARG A 46 3.80 4.47 6.64
C ARG A 46 3.67 3.07 6.10
N ASP A 47 2.46 2.54 6.07
CA ASP A 47 2.22 1.17 5.64
C ASP A 47 0.79 0.98 5.12
N LEU A 48 0.62 -0.05 4.30
CA LEU A 48 -0.67 -0.49 3.78
C LEU A 48 -0.71 -2.00 3.55
N VAL A 49 -1.89 -2.57 3.69
CA VAL A 49 -2.18 -3.98 3.40
C VAL A 49 -3.49 -4.11 2.64
N ILE A 50 -3.64 -5.18 1.86
CA ILE A 50 -4.84 -5.44 1.08
C ILE A 50 -5.50 -6.73 1.55
N ASN A 51 -6.83 -6.73 1.66
CA ASN A 51 -7.60 -7.94 1.94
C ASN A 51 -8.02 -8.66 0.64
N ASN A 52 -8.63 -9.85 0.76
CA ASN A 52 -9.13 -10.62 -0.38
C ASN A 52 -10.23 -9.93 -1.20
N ASN A 53 -10.90 -8.92 -0.64
CA ASN A 53 -11.93 -8.15 -1.36
C ASN A 53 -11.33 -7.00 -2.18
N GLY A 54 -10.02 -6.76 -2.07
CA GLY A 54 -9.34 -5.63 -2.69
C GLY A 54 -9.45 -4.33 -1.89
N ASP A 55 -9.89 -4.38 -0.63
CA ASP A 55 -9.90 -3.22 0.24
C ASP A 55 -8.48 -2.97 0.77
N ILE A 56 -8.04 -1.72 0.73
CA ILE A 56 -6.69 -1.31 1.15
C ILE A 56 -6.78 -0.66 2.52
N PHE A 57 -6.15 -1.25 3.53
CA PHE A 57 -6.00 -0.67 4.85
C PHE A 57 -4.67 0.05 4.91
N TYR A 58 -4.63 1.22 5.52
CA TYR A 58 -3.42 2.01 5.64
C TYR A 58 -3.41 2.80 6.94
N VAL A 59 -2.21 3.22 7.34
CA VAL A 59 -2.01 4.14 8.45
C VAL A 59 -1.54 5.50 7.97
N ASP A 60 -2.11 6.55 8.55
CA ASP A 60 -1.58 7.91 8.48
C ASP A 60 -0.85 8.18 9.80
N TYR A 61 0.48 8.18 9.75
CA TYR A 61 1.34 8.30 10.92
C TYR A 61 1.20 9.66 11.59
N GLU A 62 1.22 10.74 10.80
CA GLU A 62 1.16 12.09 11.33
C GLU A 62 -0.21 12.39 11.95
N MET A 63 -1.28 11.86 11.36
CA MET A 63 -2.63 12.04 11.90
C MET A 63 -3.03 11.01 12.97
N GLY A 64 -2.26 9.94 13.16
CA GLY A 64 -2.58 8.87 14.10
C GLY A 64 -3.85 8.10 13.72
N ASN A 65 -4.06 7.82 12.44
CA ASN A 65 -5.29 7.18 11.94
C ASN A 65 -5.00 5.84 11.27
N LEU A 66 -5.95 4.91 11.38
CA LEU A 66 -6.04 3.71 10.54
C LEU A 66 -7.35 3.81 9.76
N ALA A 67 -7.25 3.70 8.43
CA ALA A 67 -8.39 3.81 7.53
C ALA A 67 -8.33 2.73 6.44
N MET A 68 -9.46 2.53 5.78
CA MET A 68 -9.62 1.60 4.66
C MET A 68 -10.09 2.34 3.41
N LEU A 69 -9.60 1.93 2.24
CA LEU A 69 -10.16 2.27 0.93
C LEU A 69 -11.00 1.09 0.44
N ARG A 70 -12.32 1.18 0.61
CA ARG A 70 -13.24 0.15 0.12
C ARG A 70 -13.24 0.11 -1.40
N GLY A 71 -13.08 -1.10 -1.96
CA GLY A 71 -12.92 -1.31 -3.40
C GLY A 71 -11.77 -0.50 -4.01
N GLY A 72 -10.77 -0.15 -3.20
CA GLY A 72 -9.58 0.59 -3.59
C GLY A 72 -9.72 2.12 -3.73
N THR A 73 -10.91 2.71 -3.54
CA THR A 73 -11.10 4.16 -3.79
C THR A 73 -11.94 4.90 -2.75
N THR A 74 -12.84 4.23 -2.02
CA THR A 74 -13.73 4.90 -1.07
C THR A 74 -13.16 4.85 0.34
N GLN A 75 -12.72 5.99 0.86
CA GLN A 75 -12.15 6.06 2.21
C GLN A 75 -13.20 5.85 3.31
N ILE A 76 -12.84 5.02 4.27
CA ILE A 76 -13.60 4.73 5.49
C ILE A 76 -12.63 4.81 6.67
N PRO A 77 -12.77 5.81 7.54
CA PRO A 77 -11.98 5.87 8.76
C PRO A 77 -12.39 4.73 9.70
N LEU A 78 -11.41 4.03 10.28
CA LEU A 78 -11.66 2.91 11.19
C LEU A 78 -11.24 3.22 12.62
N MET A 79 -10.12 3.93 12.80
CA MET A 79 -9.60 4.35 14.10
C MET A 79 -8.95 5.73 14.02
N TYR A 80 -8.92 6.38 15.19
CA TYR A 80 -8.30 7.69 15.41
C TYR A 80 -7.47 7.66 16.70
N ASN A 81 -6.61 8.66 16.87
CA ASN A 81 -5.78 8.85 18.07
C ASN A 81 -4.78 7.72 18.35
N LEU A 82 -4.35 7.01 17.31
CA LEU A 82 -3.21 6.09 17.39
C LEU A 82 -1.93 6.87 17.67
N GLN A 83 -1.04 6.30 18.46
CA GLN A 83 0.24 6.90 18.84
C GLN A 83 1.33 6.43 17.89
N ASP A 84 1.59 7.24 16.85
CA ASP A 84 2.58 6.97 15.81
C ASP A 84 2.39 5.56 15.17
N PRO A 85 1.26 5.29 14.49
CA PRO A 85 1.02 3.98 13.88
C PRO A 85 2.01 3.71 12.74
N ALA A 86 2.59 2.52 12.69
CA ALA A 86 3.70 2.22 11.77
C ALA A 86 3.41 1.03 10.84
N GLY A 87 3.38 -0.20 11.35
CA GLY A 87 3.24 -1.41 10.54
C GLY A 87 1.83 -2.01 10.61
N LEU A 88 1.45 -2.72 9.55
CA LEU A 88 0.18 -3.43 9.37
C LEU A 88 0.44 -4.84 8.80
N ALA A 89 -0.30 -5.85 9.29
CA ALA A 89 -0.27 -7.18 8.69
C ALA A 89 -1.55 -7.97 8.93
N PHE A 90 -2.00 -8.71 7.91
CA PHE A 90 -3.03 -9.72 8.10
C PHE A 90 -2.41 -11.07 8.50
N ASP A 91 -3.04 -11.77 9.44
CA ASP A 91 -2.81 -13.21 9.62
C ASP A 91 -3.65 -14.05 8.66
N SER A 92 -3.49 -15.38 8.71
CA SER A 92 -4.26 -16.31 7.88
C SER A 92 -5.77 -16.34 8.18
N ASN A 93 -6.19 -15.76 9.32
CA ASN A 93 -7.59 -15.64 9.73
C ASN A 93 -8.15 -14.24 9.44
N TRP A 94 -7.41 -13.39 8.73
CA TRP A 94 -7.77 -12.01 8.41
C TRP A 94 -7.91 -11.09 9.62
N ASN A 95 -7.27 -11.41 10.74
CA ASN A 95 -7.09 -10.44 11.79
C ASN A 95 -5.99 -9.46 11.38
N LEU A 96 -6.22 -8.17 11.63
CA LEU A 96 -5.25 -7.12 11.32
C LEU A 96 -4.40 -6.83 12.54
N TYR A 97 -3.11 -7.10 12.41
CA TYR A 97 -2.09 -6.69 13.37
C TYR A 97 -1.59 -5.30 13.00
N TYR A 98 -1.29 -4.51 14.02
CA TYR A 98 -0.71 -3.19 13.83
C TYR A 98 0.23 -2.83 14.97
N THR A 99 1.25 -2.03 14.65
CA THR A 99 2.17 -1.47 15.64
C THR A 99 1.93 0.02 15.86
N GLU A 100 2.01 0.43 17.12
CA GLU A 100 2.03 1.84 17.51
C GLU A 100 3.41 2.14 18.08
N ARG A 101 4.21 2.90 17.33
CA ARG A 101 5.58 3.25 17.67
C ARG A 101 5.64 4.07 18.96
N GLY A 102 4.75 5.05 19.08
CA GLY A 102 4.70 6.00 20.19
C GLY A 102 4.16 5.35 21.45
N ALA A 103 3.23 4.39 21.31
CA ALA A 103 2.74 3.60 22.44
C ALA A 103 3.65 2.41 22.79
N GLY A 104 4.56 2.00 21.91
CA GLY A 104 5.39 0.81 22.09
C GLY A 104 4.56 -0.47 22.17
N THR A 105 3.56 -0.61 21.29
CA THR A 105 2.62 -1.75 21.33
C THR A 105 2.49 -2.48 20.00
N LEU A 106 2.17 -3.77 20.10
CA LEU A 106 1.66 -4.60 19.02
C LEU A 106 0.24 -5.02 19.40
N LYS A 107 -0.73 -4.71 18.54
CA LYS A 107 -2.15 -4.95 18.77
C LYS A 107 -2.76 -5.71 17.60
N ARG A 108 -3.93 -6.31 17.83
CA ARG A 108 -4.69 -7.08 16.84
C ARG A 108 -6.15 -6.64 16.83
N ILE A 109 -6.72 -6.43 15.66
CA ILE A 109 -8.14 -6.23 15.42
C ILE A 109 -8.73 -7.53 14.86
N THR A 110 -9.87 -7.96 15.40
CA THR A 110 -10.59 -9.14 14.91
C THR A 110 -11.16 -8.91 13.51
N ALA A 111 -11.06 -9.92 12.65
CA ALA A 111 -11.52 -9.85 11.26
C ALA A 111 -12.96 -9.32 11.07
N SER A 112 -13.88 -9.67 11.99
CA SER A 112 -15.28 -9.23 11.92
C SER A 112 -15.48 -7.72 12.04
N ALA A 113 -14.51 -7.00 12.61
CA ALA A 113 -14.55 -5.55 12.77
C ALA A 113 -13.99 -4.79 11.56
N LEU A 114 -13.43 -5.52 10.58
CA LEU A 114 -12.73 -4.95 9.43
C LEU A 114 -13.60 -4.88 8.17
N ASP A 115 -14.91 -5.05 8.31
CA ASP A 115 -15.85 -4.88 7.20
C ASP A 115 -16.13 -3.41 6.88
N GLY A 116 -15.70 -2.47 7.74
CA GLY A 116 -15.90 -1.03 7.65
C GLY A 116 -17.37 -0.60 7.72
N SER A 117 -18.22 -1.36 8.42
CA SER A 117 -19.61 -1.00 8.72
C SER A 117 -19.72 -0.04 9.93
N HIS A 118 -18.68 0.00 10.77
CA HIS A 118 -18.56 0.90 11.92
C HIS A 118 -17.10 1.23 12.22
N ALA A 119 -16.88 2.22 13.10
CA ALA A 119 -15.57 2.46 13.70
C ALA A 119 -15.20 1.31 14.65
N ILE A 120 -13.92 0.94 14.72
CA ILE A 120 -13.47 -0.19 15.54
C ILE A 120 -13.65 0.16 17.02
N SER A 121 -14.31 -0.72 17.75
CA SER A 121 -14.60 -0.59 19.17
C SER A 121 -13.49 -1.22 20.04
N PRO A 122 -13.27 -0.76 21.28
CA PRO A 122 -12.24 -1.32 22.16
C PRO A 122 -12.32 -2.83 22.39
N GLY A 123 -13.53 -3.41 22.38
CA GLY A 123 -13.74 -4.85 22.55
C GLY A 123 -13.27 -5.72 21.37
N GLU A 124 -12.96 -5.10 20.23
CA GLU A 124 -12.49 -5.76 19.00
C GLU A 124 -10.97 -5.72 18.88
N ILE A 125 -10.31 -5.02 19.80
CA ILE A 125 -8.86 -4.82 19.84
C ILE A 125 -8.29 -5.66 20.97
N THR A 126 -7.28 -6.48 20.65
CA THR A 126 -6.47 -7.19 21.64
C THR A 126 -5.06 -6.60 21.65
N THR A 127 -4.59 -6.13 22.81
CA THR A 127 -3.17 -5.81 22.99
C THR A 127 -2.38 -7.11 23.15
N ILE A 128 -1.44 -7.34 22.25
CA ILE A 128 -0.61 -8.55 22.23
C ILE A 128 0.67 -8.34 23.03
N LEU A 129 1.37 -7.23 22.76
CA LEU A 129 2.60 -6.86 23.46
C LEU A 129 2.58 -5.37 23.83
N THR A 130 3.28 -5.07 24.92
CA THR A 130 3.59 -3.71 25.38
C THR A 130 5.08 -3.60 25.70
N GLY A 131 5.58 -2.37 25.84
CA GLY A 131 6.99 -2.13 26.17
C GLY A 131 7.95 -2.36 25.01
N LEU A 132 7.43 -2.33 23.77
CA LEU A 132 8.27 -2.37 22.58
C LEU A 132 8.99 -1.04 22.41
N SER A 133 10.26 -1.11 22.02
CA SER A 133 11.14 0.01 21.74
C SER A 133 11.09 0.34 20.25
N ASN A 134 10.28 1.35 19.89
CA ASN A 134 10.16 1.84 18.51
C ASN A 134 9.79 0.73 17.50
N PRO A 135 8.65 0.01 17.68
CA PRO A 135 8.21 -1.00 16.74
C PRO A 135 7.87 -0.35 15.39
N ALA A 136 8.48 -0.83 14.31
CA ALA A 136 8.46 -0.20 13.00
C ALA A 136 7.61 -0.97 11.97
N ASP A 137 7.62 -2.29 12.02
CA ASP A 137 6.94 -3.14 11.04
C ASP A 137 6.48 -4.46 11.69
N VAL A 138 5.47 -5.11 11.11
CA VAL A 138 4.90 -6.37 11.56
C VAL A 138 4.55 -7.25 10.36
N THR A 139 4.74 -8.56 10.48
CA THR A 139 4.20 -9.55 9.54
C THR A 139 3.71 -10.78 10.30
N ALA A 140 2.65 -11.42 9.81
CA ALA A 140 2.06 -12.58 10.48
C ALA A 140 2.11 -13.81 9.57
N SER A 141 2.40 -14.95 10.20
CA SER A 141 2.21 -16.28 9.63
C SER A 141 0.98 -16.94 10.27
N SER A 142 0.70 -18.19 9.92
CA SER A 142 -0.37 -18.97 10.56
C SER A 142 -0.10 -19.32 12.04
N THR A 143 1.13 -19.16 12.53
CA THR A 143 1.52 -19.58 13.89
C THR A 143 2.30 -18.56 14.70
N LYS A 144 2.86 -17.54 14.04
CA LYS A 144 3.75 -16.54 14.65
C LYS A 144 3.51 -15.17 14.08
N VAL A 145 3.70 -14.15 14.91
CA VAL A 145 3.73 -12.75 14.49
C VAL A 145 5.15 -12.25 14.66
N TYR A 146 5.77 -11.82 13.57
CA TYR A 146 7.11 -11.24 13.54
C TYR A 146 6.99 -9.71 13.54
N PHE A 147 7.88 -9.03 14.24
CA PHE A 147 7.91 -7.57 14.26
C PHE A 147 9.32 -7.04 14.36
N ALA A 148 9.54 -5.86 13.77
CA ALA A 148 10.81 -5.16 13.80
C ALA A 148 10.78 -4.01 14.82
N GLU A 149 11.86 -3.86 15.60
CA GLU A 149 12.08 -2.73 16.51
C GLU A 149 13.29 -1.93 16.03
N ASN A 150 13.08 -0.64 15.79
CA ASN A 150 14.11 0.28 15.31
C ASN A 150 14.84 0.92 16.51
N ILE A 151 15.83 0.20 17.01
CA ILE A 151 16.77 0.63 18.06
C ILE A 151 18.20 0.71 17.47
N GLU A 152 19.19 1.15 18.26
CA GLU A 152 20.59 1.33 17.80
C GLU A 152 21.15 0.10 17.07
N ALA A 153 20.80 -1.10 17.55
CA ALA A 153 20.96 -2.36 16.82
C ALA A 153 19.58 -2.99 16.58
N GLY A 154 18.90 -2.55 15.52
CA GLY A 154 17.53 -2.98 15.19
C GLY A 154 17.34 -4.49 15.29
N THR A 155 16.15 -4.92 15.74
CA THR A 155 15.86 -6.34 15.98
C THR A 155 14.63 -6.79 15.24
N ILE A 156 14.59 -8.07 14.87
CA ILE A 156 13.38 -8.77 14.46
C ILE A 156 13.08 -9.82 15.52
N LYS A 157 11.88 -9.77 16.08
CA LYS A 157 11.40 -10.67 17.14
C LYS A 157 10.11 -11.32 16.68
N TYR A 158 9.67 -12.36 17.39
CA TYR A 158 8.36 -12.96 17.18
C TYR A 158 7.64 -13.19 18.50
N TYR A 159 6.31 -13.24 18.43
CA TYR A 159 5.39 -13.78 19.43
C TYR A 159 4.79 -15.09 18.91
#